data_AF-V5GGE5-F1
#
_entry.id   AF-V5GGE5-F1
#
_cell.length_a   1.000
_cell.length_b   1.000
_cell.length_c   1.000
_cell.angle_alpha   90.00
_cell.angle_beta   90.00
_cell.angle_gamma   90.00
#
_symmetry.space_group_name_H-M   'P 1'
#
loop_
_entity.id
_entity.type
_entity.pdbx_description
1 polymer ?
#
loop_
_entity_poly.entity_id
_entity_poly.type
_entity_poly.pdbx_seq_one_letter_code
_entity_poly.pdbx_strand_id
1 'polypeptide(L)'
;MQMIAKGVPDEIVVILNDASKAAQYAFESSDGTLLTQHVALEELLARGCSAAKLPWVQNHWTLILWKLAALVRLEPSSAPERWSWDELIRQLLYRYEREVHLAQRSCLKRIQEHDSSAARPMVLLVSKIFEEETEVQDRSGAIVPRKSTILELSDGWYRIQAQIDATLTCACQRGRLRIGQKLAVTGATLDAVGDGNEVLAAYHMTSLILAANSVSLARWDAKLGFSATPFCASLRSLTPGGGLVSLMDVVLTRVHPLAYMDADRANFNPSAARGEQEEEEAREAWVKKREDAVQQLQLQAESDNGRLYDLVEALSDLLGDSFLPSVPDDPTGHLMAVANQLFDQLRAQPNPASAVNQLVVAAGHTSLVPWLHNLAKGAILAGEGMGGSRLSEDLDKLCPPRKVREFRVVKFRDARLPPPPPAAAQQSNGNGAGPKKKNPYAREVLLTVYDAGKLGDELREGRRFLVTNLMPSERSAWRKADEAADISLCTRRDTKWRPLS
;
A
#
# COMPACT_ATOMS: atom_id res chain seq x y z
N MET A 1 -16.67 43.94 10.19
CA MET A 1 -16.91 45.21 10.92
C MET A 1 -15.71 46.16 10.82
N GLN A 2 -14.49 45.83 11.32
CA GLN A 2 -13.33 46.74 11.20
C GLN A 2 -12.78 46.92 9.76
N MET A 3 -12.99 45.98 8.83
CA MET A 3 -12.55 46.09 7.43
C MET A 3 -13.47 47.01 6.60
N ILE A 4 -14.78 46.87 6.76
CA ILE A 4 -15.79 47.68 6.07
C ILE A 4 -15.63 49.16 6.45
N ALA A 5 -15.35 49.44 7.73
CA ALA A 5 -15.02 50.78 8.22
C ALA A 5 -13.73 51.39 7.60
N LYS A 6 -12.91 50.59 6.93
CA LYS A 6 -11.69 51.00 6.22
C LYS A 6 -11.87 51.04 4.69
N GLY A 7 -13.11 50.99 4.19
CA GLY A 7 -13.41 51.09 2.76
C GLY A 7 -13.17 49.80 1.97
N VAL A 8 -13.15 48.64 2.64
CA VAL A 8 -13.00 47.34 1.98
C VAL A 8 -14.37 46.85 1.47
N PRO A 9 -14.52 46.48 0.18
CA PRO A 9 -15.78 45.98 -0.38
C PRO A 9 -16.32 44.73 0.35
N ASP A 10 -17.64 44.61 0.46
CA ASP A 10 -18.31 43.53 1.18
C ASP A 10 -18.06 42.15 0.50
N GLU A 11 -17.88 42.14 -0.82
CA GLU A 11 -17.65 40.94 -1.62
C GLU A 11 -16.35 40.23 -1.23
N ILE A 12 -15.36 40.98 -0.73
CA ILE A 12 -14.10 40.42 -0.22
C ILE A 12 -14.37 39.47 0.95
N VAL A 13 -15.28 39.84 1.86
CA VAL A 13 -15.64 39.01 3.02
C VAL A 13 -16.37 37.75 2.55
N VAL A 14 -17.26 37.88 1.56
CA VAL A 14 -17.99 36.74 0.97
C VAL A 14 -17.02 35.74 0.35
N ILE A 15 -16.08 36.21 -0.48
CA ILE A 15 -15.09 35.37 -1.16
C ILE A 15 -14.12 34.71 -0.18
N LEU A 16 -13.79 35.37 0.93
CA LEU A 16 -12.92 34.78 1.95
C LEU A 16 -13.57 33.63 2.72
N ASN A 17 -14.90 33.67 2.88
CA ASN A 17 -15.66 32.61 3.53
C ASN A 17 -15.88 31.43 2.57
N ASP A 18 -16.13 31.72 1.29
CA ASP A 18 -16.32 30.72 0.25
C ASP A 18 -15.68 31.18 -1.07
N ALA A 19 -14.53 30.59 -1.39
CA ALA A 19 -13.79 30.92 -2.60
C ALA A 19 -14.61 30.66 -3.87
N SER A 20 -15.57 29.73 -3.87
CA SER A 20 -16.40 29.43 -5.04
C SER A 20 -17.30 30.60 -5.45
N LYS A 21 -17.61 31.51 -4.51
CA LYS A 21 -18.37 32.73 -4.79
C LYS A 21 -17.62 33.72 -5.68
N ALA A 22 -16.28 33.64 -5.73
CA ALA A 22 -15.51 34.45 -6.66
C ALA A 22 -15.85 34.15 -8.13
N ALA A 23 -16.37 32.97 -8.44
CA ALA A 23 -16.81 32.62 -9.78
C ALA A 23 -18.06 33.39 -10.24
N GLN A 24 -18.80 34.02 -9.31
CA GLN A 24 -20.00 34.80 -9.61
C GLN A 24 -19.74 36.31 -9.53
N TYR A 25 -18.55 36.72 -9.10
CA TYR A 25 -18.17 38.11 -8.97
C TYR A 25 -17.93 38.77 -10.32
N ALA A 26 -18.33 40.03 -10.46
CA ALA A 26 -18.04 40.90 -11.58
C ALA A 26 -17.58 42.26 -11.04
N PHE A 27 -16.64 42.89 -11.73
CA PHE A 27 -16.29 44.29 -11.44
C PHE A 27 -17.28 45.22 -12.13
N GLU A 28 -17.51 46.39 -11.57
CA GLU A 28 -18.29 47.45 -12.21
C GLU A 28 -17.35 48.45 -12.87
N SER A 29 -17.54 48.71 -14.16
CA SER A 29 -16.82 49.74 -14.89
C SER A 29 -17.31 51.15 -14.51
N SER A 30 -16.55 52.19 -14.88
CA SER A 30 -16.98 53.60 -14.73
C SER A 30 -18.32 53.88 -15.42
N ASP A 31 -18.64 53.11 -16.45
CA ASP A 31 -19.82 53.27 -17.29
C ASP A 31 -21.01 52.42 -16.80
N GLY A 32 -20.87 51.76 -15.64
CA GLY A 32 -21.89 50.87 -15.06
C GLY A 32 -21.98 49.49 -15.71
N THR A 33 -21.09 49.17 -16.65
CA THR A 33 -21.03 47.85 -17.29
C THR A 33 -20.37 46.82 -16.38
N LEU A 34 -20.91 45.61 -16.35
CA LEU A 34 -20.35 44.52 -15.56
C LEU A 34 -19.22 43.82 -16.31
N LEU A 35 -18.03 43.90 -15.74
CA LEU A 35 -16.82 43.25 -16.23
C LEU A 35 -16.76 41.83 -15.66
N THR A 36 -17.20 40.88 -16.49
CA THR A 36 -17.31 39.45 -16.13
C THR A 36 -16.11 38.64 -16.66
N GLN A 37 -16.09 37.34 -16.34
CA GLN A 37 -15.10 36.39 -16.87
C GLN A 37 -15.09 36.30 -18.40
N HIS A 38 -16.24 36.54 -19.06
CA HIS A 38 -16.31 36.58 -20.52
C HIS A 38 -15.58 37.80 -21.07
N VAL A 39 -15.79 38.97 -20.47
CA VAL A 39 -15.09 40.21 -20.84
C VAL A 39 -13.58 40.06 -20.63
N ALA A 40 -13.16 39.39 -19.54
CA ALA A 40 -11.74 39.12 -19.31
C ALA A 40 -11.14 38.20 -20.37
N LEU A 41 -11.90 37.20 -20.84
CA LEU A 41 -11.45 36.35 -21.95
C LEU A 41 -11.30 37.15 -23.24
N GLU A 42 -12.29 37.98 -23.58
CA GLU A 42 -12.24 38.86 -24.75
C GLU A 42 -11.03 39.80 -24.71
N GLU A 43 -10.74 40.40 -23.55
CA GLU A 43 -9.57 41.26 -23.35
C GLU A 43 -8.25 40.50 -23.49
N LEU A 44 -8.16 39.28 -22.98
CA LEU A 44 -6.99 38.41 -23.17
C LEU A 44 -6.79 38.08 -24.65
N LEU A 45 -7.86 37.72 -25.37
CA LEU A 45 -7.82 37.43 -26.80
C LEU A 45 -7.40 38.66 -27.62
N ALA A 46 -7.95 39.83 -27.30
CA ALA A 46 -7.58 41.10 -27.94
C ALA A 46 -6.09 41.45 -27.73
N ARG A 47 -5.50 41.01 -26.62
CA ARG A 47 -4.07 41.15 -26.31
C ARG A 47 -3.19 40.02 -26.86
N GLY A 48 -3.73 39.16 -27.72
CA GLY A 48 -2.97 38.12 -28.41
C GLY A 48 -2.86 36.78 -27.67
N CYS A 49 -3.60 36.59 -26.56
CA CYS A 49 -3.60 35.33 -25.81
C CYS A 49 -4.52 34.28 -26.46
N SER A 50 -4.24 33.90 -27.71
CA SER A 50 -5.13 33.11 -28.57
C SER A 50 -5.50 31.71 -28.04
N ALA A 51 -4.65 31.13 -27.18
CA ALA A 51 -4.90 29.82 -26.57
C ALA A 51 -5.74 29.87 -25.28
N ALA A 52 -6.10 31.06 -24.79
CA ALA A 52 -6.91 31.21 -23.59
C ALA A 52 -8.33 30.70 -23.85
N LYS A 53 -8.85 29.87 -22.94
CA LYS A 53 -10.22 29.35 -22.99
C LYS A 53 -11.01 29.82 -21.78
N LEU A 54 -12.33 29.88 -21.91
CA LEU A 54 -13.19 30.29 -20.81
C LEU A 54 -12.96 29.47 -19.52
N PRO A 55 -12.92 28.13 -19.52
CA PRO A 55 -12.67 27.37 -18.29
C PRO A 55 -11.34 27.71 -17.59
N TRP A 56 -10.30 28.04 -18.37
CA TRP A 56 -9.00 28.47 -17.86
C TRP A 56 -9.12 29.82 -17.14
N VAL A 57 -9.83 30.78 -17.75
CA VAL A 57 -10.12 32.09 -17.15
C VAL A 57 -10.94 31.90 -15.87
N GLN A 58 -12.01 31.11 -15.89
CA GLN A 58 -12.88 30.87 -14.74
C GLN A 58 -12.12 30.29 -13.53
N ASN A 59 -11.25 29.31 -13.78
CA ASN A 59 -10.42 28.72 -12.74
C ASN A 59 -9.47 29.75 -12.13
N HIS A 60 -8.71 30.48 -12.96
CA HIS A 60 -7.72 31.42 -12.43
C HIS A 60 -8.33 32.68 -11.84
N TRP A 61 -9.43 33.17 -12.41
CA TRP A 61 -10.24 34.25 -11.85
C TRP A 61 -10.57 33.99 -10.37
N THR A 62 -11.13 32.81 -10.10
CA THR A 62 -11.50 32.37 -8.75
C THR A 62 -10.30 32.40 -7.79
N LEU A 63 -9.17 31.81 -8.20
CA LEU A 63 -7.97 31.73 -7.36
C LEU A 63 -7.26 33.08 -7.17
N ILE A 64 -7.26 33.93 -8.20
CA ILE A 64 -6.68 35.28 -8.14
C ILE A 64 -7.49 36.14 -7.18
N LEU A 65 -8.81 36.19 -7.34
CA LEU A 65 -9.68 36.96 -6.45
C LEU A 65 -9.58 36.47 -5.02
N TRP A 66 -9.58 35.15 -4.77
CA TRP A 66 -9.43 34.66 -3.41
C TRP A 66 -8.09 35.06 -2.77
N LYS A 67 -7.00 35.04 -3.56
CA LYS A 67 -5.70 35.54 -3.12
C LYS A 67 -5.72 37.04 -2.84
N LEU A 68 -6.26 37.85 -3.74
CA LEU A 68 -6.35 39.31 -3.59
C LEU A 68 -7.19 39.68 -2.37
N ALA A 69 -8.32 39.00 -2.17
CA ALA A 69 -9.17 39.18 -0.99
C ALA A 69 -8.40 38.89 0.30
N ALA A 70 -7.58 37.84 0.32
CA ALA A 70 -6.76 37.49 1.48
C ALA A 70 -5.65 38.51 1.74
N LEU A 71 -5.04 39.08 0.70
CA LEU A 71 -4.04 40.14 0.82
C LEU A 71 -4.67 41.45 1.33
N VAL A 72 -5.83 41.84 0.81
CA VAL A 72 -6.57 43.02 1.28
C VAL A 72 -7.03 42.85 2.73
N ARG A 73 -7.39 41.64 3.15
CA ARG A 73 -7.65 41.39 4.59
C ARG A 73 -6.42 41.64 5.46
N LEU A 74 -5.24 41.25 4.98
CA LEU A 74 -3.99 41.47 5.71
C LEU A 74 -3.59 42.95 5.73
N GLU A 75 -3.79 43.65 4.61
CA GLU A 75 -3.46 45.06 4.42
C GLU A 75 -4.64 45.81 3.77
N PRO A 76 -5.63 46.27 4.56
CA PRO A 76 -6.83 46.91 4.04
C PRO A 76 -6.58 48.18 3.21
N SER A 77 -5.52 48.93 3.49
CA SER A 77 -5.14 50.12 2.74
C SER A 77 -4.76 49.85 1.29
N SER A 78 -4.39 48.61 0.96
CA SER A 78 -4.04 48.20 -0.41
C SER A 78 -5.25 47.83 -1.28
N ALA A 79 -6.49 47.92 -0.75
CA ALA A 79 -7.70 47.54 -1.47
C ALA A 79 -7.87 48.25 -2.83
N PRO A 80 -7.69 49.58 -2.97
CA PRO A 80 -7.90 50.26 -4.25
C PRO A 80 -6.94 49.79 -5.35
N GLU A 81 -5.71 49.44 -4.98
CA GLU A 81 -4.69 48.97 -5.92
C GLU A 81 -4.87 47.49 -6.25
N ARG A 82 -5.08 46.66 -5.22
CA ARG A 82 -5.10 45.19 -5.34
C ARG A 82 -6.45 44.64 -5.79
N TRP A 83 -7.57 45.25 -5.41
CA TRP A 83 -8.91 44.80 -5.74
C TRP A 83 -9.46 45.56 -6.94
N SER A 84 -8.79 45.43 -8.08
CA SER A 84 -9.11 46.16 -9.31
C SER A 84 -9.16 45.21 -10.52
N TRP A 85 -9.90 45.63 -11.55
CA TRP A 85 -9.94 44.94 -12.84
C TRP A 85 -8.54 44.81 -13.45
N ASP A 86 -7.78 45.91 -13.45
CA ASP A 86 -6.43 45.95 -14.02
C ASP A 86 -5.49 44.96 -13.33
N GLU A 87 -5.52 44.87 -12.00
CA GLU A 87 -4.70 43.91 -11.25
C GLU A 87 -5.09 42.45 -11.56
N LEU A 88 -6.39 42.18 -11.69
CA LEU A 88 -6.87 40.86 -12.08
C LEU A 88 -6.38 40.49 -13.48
N ILE A 89 -6.58 41.36 -14.48
CA ILE A 89 -6.15 41.08 -15.86
C ILE A 89 -4.63 40.97 -15.95
N ARG A 90 -3.89 41.82 -15.24
CA ARG A 90 -2.42 41.72 -15.15
C ARG A 90 -1.98 40.36 -14.64
N GLN A 91 -2.66 39.81 -13.64
CA GLN A 91 -2.36 38.46 -13.15
C GLN A 91 -2.79 37.34 -14.09
N LEU A 92 -3.90 37.50 -14.82
CA LEU A 92 -4.30 36.55 -15.87
C LEU A 92 -3.26 36.52 -16.99
N LEU A 93 -2.82 37.69 -17.48
CA LEU A 93 -1.73 37.81 -18.46
C LEU A 93 -0.44 37.16 -17.95
N TYR A 94 -0.07 37.40 -16.69
CA TYR A 94 1.10 36.75 -16.08
C TYR A 94 0.96 35.22 -16.06
N ARG A 95 -0.22 34.69 -15.71
CA ARG A 95 -0.45 33.23 -15.72
C ARG A 95 -0.39 32.67 -17.12
N TYR A 96 -0.96 33.36 -18.10
CA TYR A 96 -0.92 32.96 -19.51
C TYR A 96 0.51 32.91 -20.03
N GLU A 97 1.30 33.97 -19.80
CA GLU A 97 2.72 34.02 -20.16
C GLU A 97 3.50 32.84 -19.55
N ARG A 98 3.32 32.61 -18.26
CA ARG A 98 4.03 31.55 -17.52
C ARG A 98 3.67 30.16 -18.02
N GLU A 99 2.38 29.88 -18.15
CA GLU A 99 1.89 28.53 -18.40
C GLU A 99 1.89 28.17 -19.89
N VAL A 100 1.48 29.12 -20.74
CA VAL A 100 1.29 28.89 -22.17
C VAL A 100 2.56 29.25 -22.95
N HIS A 101 3.06 30.48 -22.83
CA HIS A 101 4.24 30.91 -23.60
C HIS A 101 5.53 30.27 -23.09
N LEU A 102 5.76 30.29 -21.79
CA LEU A 102 6.97 29.73 -21.17
C LEU A 102 6.84 28.24 -20.83
N ALA A 103 5.69 27.62 -21.10
CA ALA A 103 5.40 26.21 -20.80
C ALA A 103 5.69 25.78 -19.34
N GLN A 104 5.59 26.70 -18.38
CA GLN A 104 5.89 26.44 -16.97
C GLN A 104 4.67 25.89 -16.24
N ARG A 105 4.55 24.57 -16.26
CA ARG A 105 3.42 23.85 -15.67
C ARG A 105 3.50 23.79 -14.15
N SER A 106 2.35 23.99 -13.51
CA SER A 106 2.23 23.98 -12.05
C SER A 106 2.37 22.57 -11.46
N CYS A 107 2.39 22.49 -10.13
CA CYS A 107 2.53 21.23 -9.40
C CYS A 107 1.41 20.25 -9.74
N LEU A 108 0.15 20.69 -9.60
CA LEU A 108 -1.02 19.83 -9.85
C LEU A 108 -1.19 19.54 -11.33
N LYS A 109 -0.89 20.50 -12.22
CA LYS A 109 -0.92 20.26 -13.68
C LYS A 109 0.01 19.12 -14.07
N ARG A 110 1.27 19.15 -13.59
CA ARG A 110 2.23 18.06 -13.84
C ARG A 110 1.83 16.73 -13.22
N ILE A 111 1.12 16.73 -12.09
CA ILE A 111 0.65 15.50 -11.45
C ILE A 111 -0.51 14.90 -12.25
N GLN A 112 -1.52 15.69 -12.62
CA GLN A 112 -2.70 15.21 -13.35
C GLN A 112 -2.38 14.79 -14.79
N GLU A 113 -1.41 15.47 -15.43
CA GLU A 113 -0.88 15.07 -16.74
C GLU A 113 0.13 13.91 -16.66
N HIS A 114 0.32 13.30 -15.48
CA HIS A 114 1.24 12.17 -15.22
C HIS A 114 2.74 12.44 -15.49
N ASP A 115 3.14 13.70 -15.64
CA ASP A 115 4.51 14.15 -15.85
C ASP A 115 5.34 14.30 -14.56
N SER A 116 4.72 14.11 -13.40
CA SER A 116 5.39 14.11 -12.10
C SER A 116 4.64 13.26 -11.09
N SER A 117 5.40 12.56 -10.25
CA SER A 117 4.82 11.72 -9.19
C SER A 117 4.15 12.58 -8.11
N ALA A 118 2.92 12.19 -7.74
CA ALA A 118 2.21 12.72 -6.57
C ALA A 118 2.94 12.45 -5.24
N ALA A 119 3.88 11.51 -5.20
CA ALA A 119 4.67 11.22 -4.01
C ALA A 119 5.69 12.31 -3.66
N ARG A 120 6.00 13.20 -4.63
CA ARG A 120 6.97 14.28 -4.44
C ARG A 120 6.50 15.26 -3.36
N PRO A 121 7.40 15.76 -2.48
CA PRO A 121 7.04 16.75 -1.47
C PRO A 121 6.42 18.00 -2.09
N MET A 122 5.30 18.44 -1.55
CA MET A 122 4.57 19.62 -2.04
C MET A 122 3.81 20.32 -0.92
N VAL A 123 3.51 21.60 -1.15
CA VAL A 123 2.64 22.40 -0.28
C VAL A 123 1.37 22.75 -1.04
N LEU A 124 0.23 22.34 -0.50
CA LEU A 124 -1.09 22.60 -1.07
C LEU A 124 -1.96 23.38 -0.09
N LEU A 125 -2.87 24.19 -0.60
CA LEU A 125 -3.85 24.98 0.15
C LEU A 125 -5.17 24.21 0.21
N VAL A 126 -5.81 24.13 1.38
CA VAL A 126 -7.19 23.62 1.48
C VAL A 126 -8.15 24.68 0.94
N SER A 127 -8.75 24.45 -0.23
CA SER A 127 -9.72 25.36 -0.84
C SER A 127 -11.15 25.07 -0.41
N LYS A 128 -11.51 23.79 -0.22
CA LYS A 128 -12.84 23.38 0.21
C LYS A 128 -12.77 22.10 1.05
N ILE A 129 -13.74 21.93 1.93
CA ILE A 129 -14.00 20.69 2.67
C ILE A 129 -15.47 20.37 2.45
N PHE A 130 -15.77 19.18 1.96
CA PHE A 130 -17.15 18.75 1.72
C PHE A 130 -17.30 17.25 2.03
N GLU A 131 -18.54 16.80 2.15
CA GLU A 131 -18.86 15.38 2.35
C GLU A 131 -19.47 14.82 1.07
N GLU A 132 -19.08 13.60 0.72
CA GLU A 132 -19.65 12.83 -0.37
C GLU A 132 -20.21 11.51 0.18
N GLU A 133 -21.41 11.16 -0.25
CA GLU A 133 -22.05 9.89 0.08
C GLU A 133 -21.76 8.88 -1.03
N THR A 134 -21.06 7.81 -0.69
CA THR A 134 -20.78 6.71 -1.61
C THR A 134 -21.49 5.46 -1.11
N GLU A 135 -22.20 4.78 -2.00
CA GLU A 135 -22.79 3.47 -1.71
C GLU A 135 -21.69 2.40 -1.72
N VAL A 136 -21.47 1.76 -0.58
CA VAL A 136 -20.47 0.70 -0.44
C VAL A 136 -21.17 -0.60 -0.07
N GLN A 137 -20.83 -1.67 -0.77
CA GLN A 137 -21.30 -3.00 -0.42
C GLN A 137 -20.55 -3.51 0.82
N ASP A 138 -21.29 -3.76 1.89
CA ASP A 138 -20.72 -4.32 3.12
C ASP A 138 -20.42 -5.82 2.96
N ARG A 139 -19.69 -6.40 3.92
CA ARG A 139 -19.33 -7.84 3.94
C ARG A 139 -20.55 -8.77 3.96
N SER A 140 -21.71 -8.25 4.33
CA SER A 140 -23.02 -8.93 4.31
C SER A 140 -23.72 -8.86 2.94
N GLY A 141 -23.14 -8.18 1.96
CA GLY A 141 -23.73 -7.94 0.64
C GLY A 141 -24.72 -6.78 0.60
N ALA A 142 -25.04 -6.15 1.73
CA ALA A 142 -25.94 -5.01 1.81
C ALA A 142 -25.26 -3.72 1.33
N ILE A 143 -25.98 -2.91 0.55
CA ILE A 143 -25.52 -1.61 0.09
C ILE A 143 -25.80 -0.59 1.19
N VAL A 144 -24.74 -0.02 1.77
CA VAL A 144 -24.85 0.97 2.86
C VAL A 144 -24.24 2.29 2.38
N PRO A 145 -24.96 3.43 2.54
CA PRO A 145 -24.40 4.74 2.23
C PRO A 145 -23.31 5.10 3.24
N ARG A 146 -22.11 5.39 2.74
CA ARG A 146 -20.96 5.80 3.55
C ARG A 146 -20.60 7.24 3.24
N LYS A 147 -20.67 8.09 4.27
CA LYS A 147 -20.18 9.47 4.20
C LYS A 147 -18.67 9.49 4.27
N SER A 148 -18.05 10.12 3.28
CA SER A 148 -16.62 10.38 3.23
C SER A 148 -16.38 11.88 3.19
N THR A 149 -15.46 12.38 4.03
CA THR A 149 -15.02 13.78 3.97
C THR A 149 -13.93 13.88 2.92
N ILE A 150 -14.09 14.82 1.97
CA ILE A 150 -13.15 15.06 0.88
C ILE A 150 -12.59 16.48 1.02
N LEU A 151 -11.30 16.61 0.76
CA LEU A 151 -10.65 17.92 0.65
C LEU A 151 -10.53 18.31 -0.81
N GLU A 152 -10.83 19.57 -1.12
CA GLU A 152 -10.32 20.19 -2.34
C GLU A 152 -9.02 20.92 -1.98
N LEU A 153 -7.95 20.59 -2.71
CA LEU A 153 -6.63 21.15 -2.52
C LEU A 153 -6.19 21.94 -3.74
N SER A 154 -5.42 23.01 -3.54
CA SER A 154 -4.89 23.84 -4.61
C SER A 154 -3.39 24.12 -4.46
N ASP A 155 -2.66 24.13 -5.57
CA ASP A 155 -1.28 24.64 -5.65
C ASP A 155 -1.22 26.14 -5.98
N GLY A 156 -2.37 26.83 -5.99
CA GLY A 156 -2.54 28.21 -6.40
C GLY A 156 -2.76 28.39 -7.91
N TRP A 157 -2.60 27.33 -8.71
CA TRP A 157 -2.86 27.32 -10.15
C TRP A 157 -4.11 26.53 -10.50
N TYR A 158 -4.23 25.33 -9.95
CA TYR A 158 -5.35 24.41 -10.17
C TYR A 158 -5.84 23.83 -8.85
N ARG A 159 -6.89 23.01 -8.94
CA ARG A 159 -7.52 22.32 -7.82
C ARG A 159 -7.56 20.83 -8.10
N ILE A 160 -7.50 20.03 -7.04
CA ILE A 160 -7.60 18.57 -7.09
C ILE A 160 -8.37 18.09 -5.86
N GLN A 161 -9.17 17.04 -6.02
CA GLN A 161 -9.82 16.38 -4.90
C GLN A 161 -8.83 15.48 -4.16
N ALA A 162 -9.01 15.33 -2.86
CA ALA A 162 -8.17 14.49 -2.04
C ALA A 162 -9.00 13.66 -1.04
N GLN A 163 -8.85 12.34 -1.15
CA GLN A 163 -9.32 11.36 -0.20
C GLN A 163 -8.38 11.34 1.01
N ILE A 164 -8.99 11.31 2.19
CA ILE A 164 -8.26 11.40 3.47
C ILE A 164 -8.63 10.25 4.39
N ASP A 165 -7.71 9.89 5.27
CA ASP A 165 -7.96 8.89 6.30
C ASP A 165 -8.85 9.40 7.45
N ALA A 166 -9.27 8.48 8.33
CA ALA A 166 -10.10 8.80 9.48
C ALA A 166 -9.47 9.84 10.43
N THR A 167 -8.13 9.89 10.53
CA THR A 167 -7.43 10.84 11.40
C THR A 167 -7.57 12.26 10.87
N LEU A 168 -7.38 12.46 9.57
CA LEU A 168 -7.59 13.74 8.89
C LEU A 168 -9.07 14.14 8.90
N THR A 169 -9.99 13.18 8.68
CA THR A 169 -11.44 13.42 8.80
C THR A 169 -11.82 13.96 10.17
N CYS A 170 -11.34 13.33 11.24
CA CYS A 170 -11.54 13.84 12.59
C CYS A 170 -10.89 15.22 12.80
N ALA A 171 -9.77 15.52 12.14
CA ALA A 171 -9.14 16.84 12.21
C ALA A 171 -10.01 17.93 11.55
N CYS A 172 -10.68 17.62 10.43
CA CYS A 172 -11.67 18.50 9.80
C CYS A 172 -12.88 18.73 10.71
N GLN A 173 -13.49 17.66 11.21
CA GLN A 173 -14.69 17.71 12.07
C GLN A 173 -14.45 18.48 13.37
N ARG A 174 -13.24 18.36 13.95
CA ARG A 174 -12.83 19.12 15.15
C ARG A 174 -12.39 20.55 14.83
N GLY A 175 -12.47 20.97 13.57
CA GLY A 175 -12.02 22.28 13.10
C GLY A 175 -10.52 22.52 13.25
N ARG A 176 -9.70 21.48 13.40
CA ARG A 176 -8.23 21.61 13.45
C ARG A 176 -7.64 21.81 12.06
N LEU A 177 -8.24 21.19 11.05
CA LEU A 177 -7.99 21.43 9.64
C LEU A 177 -9.14 22.27 9.07
N ARG A 178 -8.82 23.40 8.43
CA ARG A 178 -9.79 24.39 7.94
C ARG A 178 -9.40 24.91 6.56
N ILE A 179 -10.39 25.42 5.85
CA ILE A 179 -10.21 26.13 4.57
C ILE A 179 -9.22 27.29 4.76
N GLY A 180 -8.34 27.48 3.78
CA GLY A 180 -7.28 28.49 3.79
C GLY A 180 -5.98 28.06 4.47
N GLN A 181 -5.93 26.88 5.11
CA GLN A 181 -4.68 26.35 5.67
C GLN A 181 -3.82 25.68 4.61
N LYS A 182 -2.50 25.81 4.76
CA LYS A 182 -1.51 25.15 3.90
C LYS A 182 -1.09 23.83 4.51
N LEU A 183 -1.04 22.79 3.69
CA LEU A 183 -0.63 21.44 4.01
C LEU A 183 0.71 21.14 3.35
N ALA A 184 1.68 20.71 4.15
CA ALA A 184 2.89 20.08 3.69
C ALA A 184 2.61 18.57 3.53
N VAL A 185 2.68 18.10 2.29
CA VAL A 185 2.33 16.74 1.88
C VAL A 185 3.58 16.06 1.34
N THR A 186 3.79 14.78 1.66
CA THR A 186 4.84 13.94 1.08
C THR A 186 4.31 12.53 0.89
N GLY A 187 4.72 11.84 -0.17
CA GLY A 187 4.32 10.45 -0.40
C GLY A 187 2.81 10.23 -0.59
N ALA A 188 2.10 11.23 -1.11
CA ALA A 188 0.72 11.04 -1.57
C ALA A 188 0.69 10.09 -2.77
N THR A 189 -0.42 9.37 -2.93
CA THR A 189 -0.68 8.58 -4.13
C THR A 189 -1.75 9.25 -4.96
N LEU A 190 -1.71 9.04 -6.28
CA LEU A 190 -2.73 9.51 -7.20
C LEU A 190 -3.64 8.32 -7.53
N ASP A 191 -4.92 8.46 -7.23
CA ASP A 191 -5.97 7.57 -7.71
C ASP A 191 -6.52 8.19 -8.99
N ALA A 192 -6.23 7.57 -10.13
CA ALA A 192 -6.59 8.07 -11.44
C ALA A 192 -7.15 6.93 -12.30
N VAL A 193 -8.24 7.23 -13.00
CA VAL A 193 -8.81 6.31 -13.99
C VAL A 193 -8.24 6.67 -15.37
N GLY A 194 -7.34 5.84 -15.89
CA GLY A 194 -6.76 5.99 -17.23
C GLY A 194 -5.47 6.81 -17.29
N ASP A 195 -5.16 7.32 -18.48
CA ASP A 195 -3.97 8.11 -18.77
C ASP A 195 -4.07 9.57 -18.28
N GLY A 196 -2.97 10.30 -18.34
CA GLY A 196 -2.91 11.70 -17.95
C GLY A 196 -3.91 12.55 -18.73
N ASN A 197 -4.77 13.25 -18.01
CA ASN A 197 -5.81 14.12 -18.57
C ASN A 197 -5.43 15.59 -18.43
N GLU A 198 -6.04 16.45 -19.25
CA GLU A 198 -5.93 17.90 -19.08
C GLU A 198 -6.45 18.29 -17.69
N VAL A 199 -5.71 19.19 -17.02
CA VAL A 199 -5.86 19.46 -15.58
C VAL A 199 -7.24 20.00 -15.15
N LEU A 200 -7.98 20.67 -16.03
CA LEU A 200 -9.34 21.12 -15.70
C LEU A 200 -10.36 20.01 -15.93
N ALA A 201 -10.17 19.19 -16.96
CA ALA A 201 -11.02 18.02 -17.22
C ALA A 201 -10.84 16.93 -16.16
N ALA A 202 -9.63 16.76 -15.61
CA ALA A 202 -9.32 15.67 -14.69
C ALA A 202 -9.79 15.89 -13.24
N TYR A 203 -10.40 17.05 -12.93
CA TYR A 203 -10.81 17.43 -11.57
C TYR A 203 -11.71 16.40 -10.88
N HIS A 204 -12.60 15.72 -11.63
CA HIS A 204 -13.47 14.66 -11.13
C HIS A 204 -13.00 13.25 -11.47
N MET A 205 -11.92 13.11 -12.24
CA MET A 205 -11.40 11.82 -12.72
C MET A 205 -10.22 11.32 -11.88
N THR A 206 -9.59 12.23 -11.13
CA THR A 206 -8.38 11.97 -10.36
C THR A 206 -8.52 12.52 -8.95
N SER A 207 -8.01 11.76 -7.98
CA SER A 207 -8.01 12.12 -6.57
C SER A 207 -6.66 11.83 -5.94
N LEU A 208 -6.17 12.72 -5.09
CA LEU A 208 -5.01 12.43 -4.24
C LEU A 208 -5.46 11.59 -3.04
N ILE A 209 -4.68 10.59 -2.66
CA ILE A 209 -4.89 9.87 -1.41
C ILE A 209 -3.82 10.33 -0.41
N LEU A 210 -4.30 10.82 0.73
CA LEU A 210 -3.46 11.39 1.79
C LEU A 210 -3.53 10.55 3.06
N ALA A 211 -2.35 10.20 3.59
CA ALA A 211 -2.19 9.62 4.91
C ALA A 211 -1.85 10.71 5.94
N ALA A 212 -2.53 10.73 7.09
CA ALA A 212 -2.32 11.74 8.13
C ALA A 212 -0.88 11.81 8.64
N ASN A 213 -0.20 10.66 8.74
CA ASN A 213 1.19 10.56 9.18
C ASN A 213 2.18 11.12 8.14
N SER A 214 1.71 11.45 6.94
CA SER A 214 2.49 12.06 5.86
C SER A 214 2.03 13.47 5.49
N VAL A 215 1.13 14.04 6.30
CA VAL A 215 0.61 15.40 6.13
C VAL A 215 0.85 16.20 7.41
N SER A 216 1.29 17.44 7.25
CA SER A 216 1.43 18.39 8.35
C SER A 216 0.97 19.78 7.95
N LEU A 217 0.66 20.63 8.93
CA LEU A 217 0.38 22.04 8.65
C LEU A 217 1.67 22.75 8.24
N ALA A 218 1.65 23.38 7.07
CA ALA A 218 2.72 24.24 6.60
C ALA A 218 2.59 25.65 7.21
N ARG A 219 3.69 26.41 7.20
CA ARG A 219 3.67 27.82 7.59
C ARG A 219 2.76 28.63 6.66
N TRP A 220 2.21 29.72 7.18
CA TRP A 220 1.28 30.58 6.45
C TRP A 220 1.92 31.19 5.18
N ASP A 221 3.23 31.46 5.22
CA ASP A 221 4.03 32.05 4.15
C ASP A 221 4.66 31.00 3.20
N ALA A 222 4.47 29.70 3.47
CA ALA A 222 5.05 28.64 2.65
C ALA A 222 4.58 28.74 1.19
N LYS A 223 5.52 28.64 0.24
CA LYS A 223 5.22 28.68 -1.20
C LYS A 223 4.44 27.43 -1.61
N LEU A 224 3.34 27.61 -2.34
CA LEU A 224 2.53 26.50 -2.87
C LEU A 224 3.25 25.81 -4.05
N GLY A 225 2.96 24.53 -4.23
CA GLY A 225 3.53 23.65 -5.26
C GLY A 225 4.66 22.76 -4.73
N PHE A 226 5.50 22.24 -5.63
CA PHE A 226 6.59 21.33 -5.25
C PHE A 226 7.57 21.99 -4.27
N SER A 227 7.93 21.24 -3.24
CA SER A 227 8.98 21.59 -2.29
C SER A 227 10.28 20.87 -2.66
N ALA A 228 11.40 21.58 -2.57
CA ALA A 228 12.73 20.97 -2.73
C ALA A 228 13.11 20.13 -1.51
N THR A 229 12.69 20.58 -0.32
CA THR A 229 12.97 19.89 0.94
C THR A 229 11.83 18.95 1.31
N PRO A 230 12.14 17.68 1.62
CA PRO A 230 11.11 16.74 2.03
C PRO A 230 10.65 16.98 3.46
N PHE A 231 9.39 16.68 3.74
CA PHE A 231 8.80 16.79 5.07
C PHE A 231 8.95 15.44 5.78
N CYS A 232 9.58 15.43 6.96
CA CYS A 232 9.69 14.22 7.77
C CYS A 232 8.70 14.28 8.93
N ALA A 233 8.08 13.14 9.20
CA ALA A 233 7.22 12.98 10.36
C ALA A 233 8.07 12.92 11.65
N SER A 234 7.54 13.52 12.71
CA SER A 234 8.11 13.41 14.06
C SER A 234 7.39 12.32 14.85
N LEU A 235 8.06 11.70 15.82
CA LEU A 235 7.46 10.65 16.66
C LEU A 235 6.22 11.12 17.43
N ARG A 236 6.24 12.37 17.87
CA ARG A 236 5.12 12.99 18.58
C ARG A 236 3.90 13.21 17.68
N SER A 237 4.10 13.40 16.38
CA SER A 237 3.00 13.62 15.42
C SER A 237 2.33 12.34 14.97
N LEU A 238 2.97 11.18 15.12
CA LEU A 238 2.43 9.92 14.63
C LEU A 238 1.16 9.49 15.38
N THR A 239 0.18 9.03 14.60
CA THR A 239 -1.05 8.41 15.09
C THR A 239 -1.19 6.97 14.56
N PRO A 240 -1.76 6.05 15.36
CA PRO A 240 -1.89 4.65 14.96
C PRO A 240 -2.83 4.46 13.77
N GLY A 241 -3.84 5.33 13.64
CA GLY A 241 -4.79 5.35 12.53
C GLY A 241 -4.42 6.30 11.38
N GLY A 242 -3.23 6.91 11.39
CA GLY A 242 -2.82 7.92 10.42
C GLY A 242 -2.21 7.40 9.12
N GLY A 243 -2.38 6.11 8.83
CA GLY A 243 -1.86 5.48 7.63
C GLY A 243 -0.33 5.43 7.56
N LEU A 244 0.19 5.37 6.33
CA LEU A 244 1.61 5.27 6.00
C LEU A 244 2.41 6.47 6.53
N VAL A 245 3.63 6.23 7.01
CA VAL A 245 4.62 7.25 7.31
C VAL A 245 5.60 7.33 6.14
N SER A 246 5.47 8.34 5.29
CA SER A 246 6.23 8.41 4.03
C SER A 246 7.71 8.66 4.24
N LEU A 247 8.09 9.43 5.27
CA LEU A 247 9.49 9.77 5.51
C LEU A 247 9.75 10.06 6.99
N MET A 248 10.80 9.43 7.53
CA MET A 248 11.32 9.70 8.87
C MET A 248 12.83 9.84 8.85
N ASP A 249 13.34 10.67 9.75
CA ASP A 249 14.76 10.91 9.98
C ASP A 249 15.11 10.34 11.36
N VAL A 250 15.85 9.24 11.37
CA VAL A 250 15.96 8.36 12.53
C VAL A 250 17.42 8.14 12.92
N VAL A 251 17.68 8.04 14.22
CA VAL A 251 18.96 7.56 14.77
C VAL A 251 18.69 6.26 15.50
N LEU A 252 19.38 5.20 15.10
CA LEU A 252 19.24 3.88 15.73
C LEU A 252 19.83 3.93 17.15
N THR A 253 19.04 3.54 18.14
CA THR A 253 19.47 3.51 19.55
C THR A 253 19.83 2.12 20.01
N ARG A 254 19.10 1.10 19.53
CA ARG A 254 19.39 -0.30 19.85
C ARG A 254 19.06 -1.20 18.67
N VAL A 255 19.91 -2.17 18.39
CA VAL A 255 19.70 -3.16 17.33
C VAL A 255 19.63 -4.54 17.97
N HIS A 256 18.47 -5.20 17.89
CA HIS A 256 18.30 -6.55 18.43
C HIS A 256 18.84 -7.62 17.44
N PRO A 257 19.15 -8.84 17.93
CA PRO A 257 19.51 -9.96 17.08
C PRO A 257 18.44 -10.32 16.04
N LEU A 258 18.81 -11.13 15.05
CA LEU A 258 17.86 -11.67 14.07
C LEU A 258 16.86 -12.59 14.75
N ALA A 259 15.62 -12.51 14.29
CA ALA A 259 14.54 -13.39 14.70
C ALA A 259 13.81 -13.93 13.48
N TYR A 260 13.22 -15.11 13.63
CA TYR A 260 12.56 -15.84 12.56
C TYR A 260 11.09 -16.10 12.90
N MET A 261 10.24 -16.13 11.88
CA MET A 261 8.82 -16.45 12.04
C MET A 261 8.27 -17.20 10.84
N ASP A 262 7.26 -18.03 11.04
CA ASP A 262 6.57 -18.71 9.94
C ASP A 262 5.60 -17.75 9.23
N ALA A 263 5.78 -17.58 7.92
CA ALA A 263 5.02 -16.68 7.05
C ALA A 263 3.59 -17.19 6.75
N ASP A 264 3.32 -18.49 6.93
CA ASP A 264 2.01 -19.11 6.64
C ASP A 264 0.96 -18.82 7.72
N ARG A 265 1.33 -18.23 8.86
CA ARG A 265 0.34 -17.66 9.78
C ARG A 265 -0.13 -16.32 9.24
N ALA A 266 -1.34 -16.32 8.66
CA ALA A 266 -2.01 -15.14 8.11
C ALA A 266 -2.11 -13.92 9.06
N ASN A 267 -1.83 -14.11 10.35
CA ASN A 267 -1.64 -13.04 11.32
C ASN A 267 -0.23 -13.06 11.91
N PHE A 268 0.43 -11.90 11.86
CA PHE A 268 1.64 -11.59 12.61
C PHE A 268 1.39 -11.90 14.10
N ASN A 269 1.93 -13.01 14.59
CA ASN A 269 1.96 -13.31 16.02
C ASN A 269 3.40 -13.15 16.52
N PRO A 270 3.76 -11.98 17.09
CA PRO A 270 5.11 -11.72 17.60
C PRO A 270 5.49 -12.64 18.77
N SER A 271 4.52 -13.28 19.42
CA SER A 271 4.75 -14.29 20.47
C SER A 271 5.27 -15.63 19.91
N ALA A 272 5.17 -15.85 18.60
CA ALA A 272 5.69 -17.03 17.92
C ALA A 272 7.05 -16.78 17.24
N ALA A 273 7.70 -15.65 17.54
CA ALA A 273 9.04 -15.35 17.04
C ALA A 273 10.06 -16.27 17.70
N ARG A 274 10.95 -16.82 16.88
CA ARG A 274 12.05 -17.71 17.32
C ARG A 274 13.38 -16.98 17.20
N GLY A 275 14.26 -17.23 18.17
CA GLY A 275 15.66 -16.79 18.09
C GLY A 275 16.43 -17.57 17.02
N GLU A 276 17.71 -17.20 16.83
CA GLU A 276 18.60 -17.89 15.88
C GLU A 276 18.81 -19.36 16.26
N GLN A 277 19.08 -19.65 17.54
CA GLN A 277 19.25 -21.01 18.05
C GLN A 277 17.96 -21.84 17.95
N GLU A 278 16.83 -21.27 18.37
CA GLU A 278 15.53 -21.97 18.30
C GLU A 278 15.07 -22.24 16.86
N GLU A 279 15.39 -21.35 15.92
CA GLU A 279 15.11 -21.60 14.50
C GLU A 279 16.04 -22.66 13.91
N GLU A 280 17.31 -22.71 14.34
CA GLU A 280 18.23 -23.78 13.95
C GLU A 280 17.74 -25.15 14.42
N GLU A 281 17.35 -25.27 15.69
CA GLU A 281 16.74 -26.50 16.24
C GLU A 281 15.44 -26.87 15.51
N ALA A 282 14.58 -25.89 15.22
CA ALA A 282 13.34 -26.12 14.48
C ALA A 282 13.58 -26.51 13.02
N ARG A 283 14.63 -25.97 12.40
CA ARG A 283 15.07 -26.32 11.05
C ARG A 283 15.59 -27.75 11.04
N GLU A 284 16.46 -28.12 11.97
CA GLU A 284 16.97 -29.48 12.11
C GLU A 284 15.85 -30.49 12.36
N ALA A 285 14.92 -30.18 13.26
CA ALA A 285 13.76 -31.02 13.52
C ALA A 285 12.86 -31.18 12.28
N TRP A 286 12.71 -30.13 11.46
CA TRP A 286 11.96 -30.21 10.21
C TRP A 286 12.71 -31.00 9.14
N VAL A 287 14.02 -30.79 8.98
CA VAL A 287 14.87 -31.56 8.07
C VAL A 287 14.80 -33.04 8.43
N LYS A 288 14.98 -33.39 9.71
CA LYS A 288 14.86 -34.76 10.19
C LYS A 288 13.49 -35.36 9.91
N LYS A 289 12.40 -34.64 10.19
CA LYS A 289 11.05 -35.11 9.84
C LYS A 289 10.84 -35.31 8.34
N ARG A 290 11.43 -34.44 7.51
CA ARG A 290 11.35 -34.56 6.05
C ARG A 290 12.18 -35.75 5.56
N GLU A 291 13.35 -36.00 6.16
CA GLU A 291 14.16 -37.20 5.91
C GLU A 291 13.44 -38.48 6.33
N ASP A 292 12.86 -38.51 7.53
CA ASP A 292 12.07 -39.66 8.03
C ASP A 292 10.87 -39.92 7.12
N ALA A 293 10.16 -38.88 6.66
CA ALA A 293 9.04 -38.99 5.72
C ALA A 293 9.49 -39.50 4.33
N VAL A 294 10.65 -39.04 3.83
CA VAL A 294 11.23 -39.56 2.59
C VAL A 294 11.55 -41.05 2.74
N GLN A 295 12.19 -41.47 3.84
CA GLN A 295 12.50 -42.88 4.09
C GLN A 295 11.23 -43.72 4.19
N GLN A 296 10.19 -43.23 4.87
CA GLN A 296 8.92 -43.93 4.96
C GLN A 296 8.24 -44.09 3.59
N LEU A 297 8.22 -43.04 2.77
CA LEU A 297 7.67 -43.09 1.41
C LEU A 297 8.49 -44.02 0.49
N GLN A 298 9.81 -44.04 0.64
CA GLN A 298 10.69 -44.96 -0.07
C GLN A 298 10.42 -46.42 0.31
N LEU A 299 10.34 -46.73 1.61
CA LEU A 299 10.01 -48.08 2.10
C LEU A 299 8.61 -48.53 1.64
N GLN A 300 7.63 -47.62 1.63
CA GLN A 300 6.30 -47.89 1.09
C GLN A 300 6.35 -48.18 -0.42
N ALA A 301 7.08 -47.37 -1.18
CA ALA A 301 7.26 -47.58 -2.61
C ALA A 301 8.01 -48.90 -2.92
N GLU A 302 9.04 -49.25 -2.14
CA GLU A 302 9.76 -50.52 -2.25
C GLU A 302 8.87 -51.72 -1.92
N SER A 303 8.07 -51.63 -0.85
CA SER A 303 7.09 -52.66 -0.51
C SER A 303 6.02 -52.83 -1.58
N ASP A 304 5.50 -51.73 -2.12
CA ASP A 304 4.50 -51.76 -3.19
C ASP A 304 5.08 -52.29 -4.51
N ASN A 305 6.33 -51.94 -4.83
CA ASN A 305 7.06 -52.50 -5.96
C ASN A 305 7.31 -54.00 -5.77
N GLY A 306 7.72 -54.44 -4.57
CA GLY A 306 7.89 -55.87 -4.24
C GLY A 306 6.60 -56.66 -4.47
N ARG A 307 5.46 -56.14 -4.00
CA ARG A 307 4.14 -56.75 -4.26
C ARG A 307 3.79 -56.83 -5.75
N LEU A 308 4.20 -55.83 -6.54
CA LEU A 308 4.00 -55.84 -7.99
C LEU A 308 4.92 -56.86 -8.68
N TYR A 309 6.18 -57.01 -8.23
CA TYR A 309 7.09 -58.06 -8.71
C TYR A 309 6.54 -59.45 -8.42
N ASP A 310 6.10 -59.71 -7.18
CA ASP A 310 5.48 -60.99 -6.79
C ASP A 310 4.22 -61.29 -7.64
N LEU A 311 3.42 -60.26 -7.94
CA LEU A 311 2.25 -60.38 -8.82
C LEU A 311 2.65 -60.69 -10.27
N VAL A 312 3.70 -60.03 -10.80
CA VAL A 312 4.22 -60.33 -12.14
C VAL A 312 4.73 -61.76 -12.20
N GLU A 313 5.42 -62.25 -11.18
CA GLU A 313 5.92 -63.62 -11.10
C GLU A 313 4.76 -64.63 -11.08
N ALA A 314 3.78 -64.44 -10.19
CA ALA A 314 2.59 -65.30 -10.12
C ALA A 314 1.77 -65.32 -11.42
N LEU A 315 1.68 -64.19 -12.13
CA LEU A 315 1.05 -64.13 -13.45
C LEU A 315 1.91 -64.76 -14.54
N SER A 316 3.24 -64.72 -14.42
CA SER A 316 4.18 -65.35 -15.35
C SER A 316 4.11 -66.88 -15.24
N ASP A 317 4.02 -67.41 -14.02
CA ASP A 317 3.87 -68.85 -13.76
C ASP A 317 2.61 -69.44 -14.43
N LEU A 318 1.53 -68.65 -14.51
CA LEU A 318 0.29 -69.05 -15.18
C LEU A 318 0.36 -69.00 -16.71
N LEU A 319 1.32 -68.27 -17.27
CA LEU A 319 1.54 -68.18 -18.71
C LEU A 319 2.43 -69.32 -19.25
N GLY A 320 3.19 -70.00 -18.37
CA GLY A 320 4.12 -71.08 -18.73
C GLY A 320 5.27 -70.60 -19.64
N ASP A 321 6.10 -71.53 -20.14
CA ASP A 321 7.31 -71.28 -20.99
C ASP A 321 7.05 -70.58 -22.34
N SER A 322 5.86 -70.02 -22.56
CA SER A 322 5.55 -69.25 -23.76
C SER A 322 6.25 -67.89 -23.70
N PHE A 323 7.41 -67.81 -24.35
CA PHE A 323 8.37 -66.68 -24.31
C PHE A 323 7.75 -65.30 -24.65
N LEU A 324 6.56 -65.25 -25.30
CA LEU A 324 5.76 -64.05 -25.55
C LEU A 324 4.26 -64.41 -25.61
N PRO A 325 3.44 -64.06 -24.60
CA PRO A 325 2.00 -64.22 -24.69
C PRO A 325 1.43 -63.29 -25.76
N SER A 326 0.78 -63.83 -26.80
CA SER A 326 0.04 -63.01 -27.75
C SER A 326 -1.15 -62.39 -27.01
N VAL A 327 -1.13 -61.07 -26.83
CA VAL A 327 -2.26 -60.33 -26.28
C VAL A 327 -3.46 -60.55 -27.21
N PRO A 328 -4.60 -61.08 -26.72
CA PRO A 328 -5.79 -61.26 -27.56
C PRO A 328 -6.24 -59.92 -28.16
N ASP A 329 -6.52 -59.88 -29.46
CA ASP A 329 -7.05 -58.69 -30.15
C ASP A 329 -8.39 -58.26 -29.53
N ASP A 330 -8.47 -57.02 -29.05
CA ASP A 330 -9.66 -56.41 -28.45
C ASP A 330 -10.13 -55.20 -29.27
N PRO A 331 -10.85 -55.41 -30.39
CA PRO A 331 -11.32 -54.32 -31.24
C PRO A 331 -12.41 -53.44 -30.59
N THR A 332 -13.01 -53.86 -29.47
CA THR A 332 -14.07 -53.13 -28.75
C THR A 332 -13.60 -52.48 -27.45
N GLY A 333 -12.39 -52.78 -26.96
CA GLY A 333 -11.79 -52.23 -25.74
C GLY A 333 -12.42 -52.74 -24.43
N HIS A 334 -13.32 -53.73 -24.51
CA HIS A 334 -14.05 -54.24 -23.35
C HIS A 334 -13.16 -55.14 -22.47
N LEU A 335 -12.32 -55.97 -23.09
CA LEU A 335 -11.42 -56.88 -22.36
C LEU A 335 -10.36 -56.08 -21.61
N MET A 336 -9.85 -55.01 -22.21
CA MET A 336 -8.93 -54.08 -21.55
C MET A 336 -9.58 -53.39 -20.34
N ALA A 337 -10.84 -52.97 -20.42
CA ALA A 337 -11.55 -52.34 -19.31
C ALA A 337 -11.76 -53.31 -18.13
N VAL A 338 -12.16 -54.55 -18.43
CA VAL A 338 -12.33 -55.60 -17.41
C VAL A 338 -10.98 -55.98 -16.79
N ALA A 339 -9.92 -56.08 -17.58
CA ALA A 339 -8.56 -56.34 -17.09
C ALA A 339 -8.06 -55.22 -16.15
N ASN A 340 -8.31 -53.95 -16.47
CA ASN A 340 -7.98 -52.83 -15.59
C ASN A 340 -8.74 -52.89 -14.26
N GLN A 341 -10.06 -53.14 -14.29
CA GLN A 341 -10.86 -53.26 -13.08
C GLN A 341 -10.39 -54.42 -12.20
N LEU A 342 -10.05 -55.56 -12.81
CA LEU A 342 -9.55 -56.73 -12.10
C LEU A 342 -8.12 -56.48 -11.55
N PHE A 343 -7.28 -55.75 -12.28
CA PHE A 343 -5.95 -55.33 -11.82
C PHE A 343 -6.04 -54.42 -10.59
N ASP A 344 -6.96 -53.46 -10.58
CA ASP A 344 -7.20 -52.59 -9.43
C ASP A 344 -7.70 -53.38 -8.22
N GLN A 345 -8.58 -54.37 -8.43
CA GLN A 345 -9.05 -55.28 -7.38
C GLN A 345 -7.91 -56.15 -6.81
N LEU A 346 -7.01 -56.64 -7.65
CA LEU A 346 -5.83 -57.40 -7.22
C LEU A 346 -4.87 -56.51 -6.41
N ARG A 347 -4.63 -55.27 -6.84
CA ARG A 347 -3.78 -54.31 -6.13
C ARG A 347 -4.34 -53.87 -4.78
N ALA A 348 -5.65 -53.91 -4.61
CA ALA A 348 -6.31 -53.61 -3.34
C ALA A 348 -6.14 -54.72 -2.28
N GLN A 349 -5.71 -55.92 -2.67
CA GLN A 349 -5.50 -57.03 -1.75
C GLN A 349 -4.15 -56.92 -1.02
N PRO A 350 -4.05 -57.38 0.25
CA PRO A 350 -2.81 -57.32 1.01
C PRO A 350 -1.68 -58.19 0.43
N ASN A 351 -2.04 -59.26 -0.30
CA ASN A 351 -1.10 -60.10 -1.04
C ASN A 351 -1.66 -60.39 -2.45
N PRO A 352 -1.30 -59.58 -3.46
CA PRO A 352 -1.86 -59.68 -4.81
C PRO A 352 -1.52 -61.01 -5.50
N ALA A 353 -0.31 -61.55 -5.27
CA ALA A 353 0.15 -62.81 -5.86
C ALA A 353 -0.71 -64.00 -5.42
N SER A 354 -1.04 -64.09 -4.12
CA SER A 354 -1.94 -65.14 -3.59
C SER A 354 -3.38 -65.01 -4.10
N ALA A 355 -3.84 -63.78 -4.32
CA ALA A 355 -5.18 -63.48 -4.78
C ALA A 355 -5.41 -63.85 -6.26
N VAL A 356 -4.34 -64.02 -7.06
CA VAL A 356 -4.41 -64.43 -8.47
C VAL A 356 -5.18 -65.76 -8.62
N ASN A 357 -4.90 -66.74 -7.78
CA ASN A 357 -5.57 -68.05 -7.87
C ASN A 357 -7.08 -67.97 -7.61
N GLN A 358 -7.51 -67.09 -6.71
CA GLN A 358 -8.92 -66.95 -6.37
C GLN A 358 -9.67 -66.03 -7.34
N LEU A 359 -9.10 -64.87 -7.66
CA LEU A 359 -9.76 -63.82 -8.45
C LEU A 359 -9.54 -63.96 -9.96
N VAL A 360 -8.50 -64.67 -10.40
CA VAL A 360 -8.20 -64.88 -11.83
C VAL A 360 -8.51 -66.32 -12.24
N VAL A 361 -7.98 -67.31 -11.53
CA VAL A 361 -8.09 -68.73 -11.92
C VAL A 361 -9.46 -69.32 -11.56
N ALA A 362 -9.86 -69.25 -10.28
CA ALA A 362 -11.13 -69.82 -9.82
C ALA A 362 -12.37 -69.08 -10.37
N ALA A 363 -12.23 -67.79 -10.70
CA ALA A 363 -13.27 -66.99 -11.34
C ALA A 363 -13.35 -67.17 -12.87
N GLY A 364 -12.43 -67.93 -13.48
CA GLY A 364 -12.46 -68.24 -14.92
C GLY A 364 -11.95 -67.12 -15.84
N HIS A 365 -11.14 -66.19 -15.32
CA HIS A 365 -10.59 -65.04 -16.06
C HIS A 365 -9.20 -65.29 -16.66
N THR A 366 -8.87 -66.55 -16.97
CA THR A 366 -7.54 -66.97 -17.46
C THR A 366 -7.14 -66.35 -18.80
N SER A 367 -8.10 -65.97 -19.65
CA SER A 367 -7.86 -65.28 -20.92
C SER A 367 -7.34 -63.84 -20.76
N LEU A 368 -7.48 -63.23 -19.57
CA LEU A 368 -7.05 -61.86 -19.27
C LEU A 368 -5.63 -61.79 -18.68
N VAL A 369 -4.99 -62.92 -18.39
CA VAL A 369 -3.65 -63.00 -17.77
C VAL A 369 -2.57 -62.23 -18.57
N PRO A 370 -2.50 -62.31 -19.92
CA PRO A 370 -1.55 -61.49 -20.70
C PRO A 370 -1.74 -59.98 -20.52
N TRP A 371 -2.99 -59.52 -20.43
CA TRP A 371 -3.33 -58.11 -20.20
C TRP A 371 -2.93 -57.67 -18.79
N LEU A 372 -3.26 -58.47 -17.77
CA LEU A 372 -2.88 -58.22 -16.37
C LEU A 372 -1.36 -58.16 -16.18
N HIS A 373 -0.63 -59.08 -16.83
CA HIS A 373 0.82 -59.13 -16.77
C HIS A 373 1.46 -57.88 -17.41
N ASN A 374 0.95 -57.41 -18.56
CA ASN A 374 1.42 -56.17 -19.18
C ASN A 374 1.06 -54.92 -18.36
N LEU A 375 -0.12 -54.89 -17.72
CA LEU A 375 -0.51 -53.81 -16.80
C LEU A 375 0.39 -53.79 -15.55
N ALA A 376 0.72 -54.95 -15.00
CA ALA A 376 1.62 -55.06 -13.84
C ALA A 376 3.06 -54.63 -14.20
N LYS A 377 3.61 -55.07 -15.34
CA LYS A 377 4.92 -54.60 -15.84
C LYS A 377 4.92 -53.11 -16.18
N GLY A 378 3.85 -52.62 -16.79
CA GLY A 378 3.65 -51.20 -17.08
C GLY A 378 3.58 -50.35 -15.82
N ALA A 379 2.96 -50.85 -14.75
CA ALA A 379 2.88 -50.17 -13.46
C ALA A 379 4.25 -50.03 -12.77
N ILE A 380 5.12 -51.06 -12.87
CA ILE A 380 6.50 -51.01 -12.37
C ILE A 380 7.30 -49.93 -13.12
N LEU A 381 7.28 -49.97 -14.46
CA LEU A 381 8.00 -49.00 -15.31
C LEU A 381 7.47 -47.57 -15.12
N ALA A 382 6.15 -47.40 -14.95
CA ALA A 382 5.55 -46.10 -14.67
C ALA A 382 5.92 -45.57 -13.28
N GLY A 383 6.09 -46.46 -12.29
CA GLY A 383 6.59 -46.13 -10.96
C GLY A 383 8.02 -45.60 -10.97
N GLU A 384 8.89 -46.18 -11.80
CA GLU A 384 10.28 -45.74 -11.98
C GLU A 384 10.39 -44.37 -12.68
N GLY A 385 9.53 -44.08 -13.66
CA GLY A 385 9.57 -42.82 -14.42
C GLY A 385 8.88 -41.61 -13.76
N MET A 386 7.80 -41.84 -12.99
CA MET A 386 7.00 -40.79 -12.34
C MET A 386 7.18 -40.70 -10.82
N GLY A 387 8.03 -41.56 -10.25
CA GLY A 387 8.27 -41.65 -8.80
C GLY A 387 8.71 -40.33 -8.18
N GLY A 388 9.57 -39.56 -8.84
CA GLY A 388 10.08 -38.29 -8.30
C GLY A 388 9.00 -37.22 -8.09
N SER A 389 8.03 -37.10 -9.02
CA SER A 389 6.97 -36.08 -8.92
C SER A 389 5.92 -36.44 -7.88
N ARG A 390 5.49 -37.71 -7.83
CA ARG A 390 4.51 -38.18 -6.84
C ARG A 390 5.10 -38.17 -5.43
N LEU A 391 6.35 -38.62 -5.29
CA LEU A 391 7.08 -38.56 -4.02
C LEU A 391 7.19 -37.12 -3.51
N SER A 392 7.44 -36.14 -4.40
CA SER A 392 7.49 -34.72 -4.00
C SER A 392 6.13 -34.21 -3.51
N GLU A 393 5.02 -34.54 -4.19
CA GLU A 393 3.68 -34.12 -3.77
C GLU A 393 3.25 -34.76 -2.45
N ASP A 394 3.52 -36.05 -2.27
CA ASP A 394 3.20 -36.77 -1.04
C ASP A 394 4.11 -36.34 0.12
N LEU A 395 5.37 -36.00 -0.18
CA LEU A 395 6.28 -35.37 0.78
C LEU A 395 5.77 -34.00 1.22
N ASP A 396 5.27 -33.17 0.31
CA ASP A 396 4.72 -31.86 0.67
C ASP A 396 3.38 -31.98 1.41
N LYS A 397 2.62 -33.07 1.24
CA LYS A 397 1.43 -33.38 2.08
C LYS A 397 1.83 -33.80 3.50
N LEU A 398 2.82 -34.69 3.63
CA LEU A 398 3.28 -35.20 4.93
C LEU A 398 4.10 -34.17 5.71
N CYS A 399 4.94 -33.41 5.01
CA CYS A 399 5.87 -32.43 5.55
C CYS A 399 5.91 -31.18 4.65
N PRO A 400 4.93 -30.27 4.78
CA PRO A 400 4.85 -29.09 3.95
C PRO A 400 6.09 -28.20 4.08
N PRO A 401 6.50 -27.49 3.01
CA PRO A 401 7.64 -26.61 3.03
C PRO A 401 7.41 -25.46 4.02
N ARG A 402 8.37 -25.25 4.93
CA ARG A 402 8.32 -24.13 5.88
C ARG A 402 8.62 -22.83 5.13
N LYS A 403 7.65 -21.91 5.10
CA LYS A 403 7.91 -20.53 4.67
C LYS A 403 8.35 -19.71 5.87
N VAL A 404 9.64 -19.63 6.11
CA VAL A 404 10.20 -18.82 7.21
C VAL A 404 10.56 -17.44 6.70
N ARG A 405 10.24 -16.41 7.48
CA ARG A 405 10.64 -15.02 7.24
C ARG A 405 11.55 -14.53 8.36
N GLU A 406 12.68 -13.98 7.97
CA GLU A 406 13.60 -13.29 8.86
C GLU A 406 13.14 -11.85 9.12
N PHE A 407 13.36 -11.39 10.35
CA PHE A 407 13.16 -10.00 10.71
C PHE A 407 14.14 -9.60 11.82
N ARG A 408 14.33 -8.29 11.96
CA ARG A 408 15.13 -7.69 13.02
C ARG A 408 14.35 -6.57 13.67
N VAL A 409 14.39 -6.50 14.98
CA VAL A 409 13.75 -5.42 15.73
C VAL A 409 14.80 -4.36 16.05
N VAL A 410 14.49 -3.10 15.74
CA VAL A 410 15.39 -1.97 15.94
C VAL A 410 14.68 -0.89 16.73
N LYS A 411 15.31 -0.36 17.77
CA LYS A 411 14.86 0.86 18.43
C LYS A 411 15.51 2.08 17.81
N PHE A 412 14.72 3.14 17.64
CA PHE A 412 15.24 4.40 17.12
C PHE A 412 14.57 5.60 17.78
N ARG A 413 15.23 6.76 17.68
CA ARG A 413 14.70 8.07 18.06
C ARG A 413 14.70 9.03 16.87
N ASP A 414 13.92 10.10 16.97
CA ASP A 414 13.93 11.18 15.98
C ASP A 414 15.30 11.89 15.97
N ALA A 415 15.94 11.92 14.80
CA ALA A 415 17.24 12.54 14.62
C ALA A 415 17.19 14.07 14.65
N ARG A 416 16.00 14.66 14.40
CA ARG A 416 15.81 16.11 14.33
C ARG A 416 15.66 16.73 15.72
N LEU A 417 15.42 15.91 16.74
CA LEU A 417 15.40 16.35 18.12
C LEU A 417 16.83 16.37 18.68
N PRO A 418 17.18 17.37 19.51
CA PRO A 418 18.45 17.35 20.21
C PRO A 418 18.58 16.09 21.09
N PRO A 419 19.79 15.76 21.59
CA PRO A 419 19.96 14.68 22.54
C PRO A 419 19.02 14.86 23.75
N PRO A 420 18.42 13.77 24.26
CA PRO A 420 17.52 13.88 25.41
C PRO A 420 18.27 14.45 26.62
N PRO A 421 17.63 15.31 27.43
CA PRO A 421 18.22 15.78 28.67
C PRO A 421 18.43 14.60 29.64
N PRO A 422 19.44 14.65 30.53
CA PRO A 422 19.73 13.57 31.48
C PRO A 422 18.49 13.22 32.32
N ALA A 423 18.30 11.93 32.62
CA ALA A 423 17.10 11.37 33.23
C ALA A 423 16.60 12.10 34.50
N ALA A 424 17.52 12.70 35.26
CA ALA A 424 17.21 13.51 36.45
C ALA A 424 16.36 14.77 36.15
N ALA A 425 16.45 15.34 34.96
CA ALA A 425 15.68 16.52 34.55
C ALA A 425 14.28 16.20 33.99
N GLN A 426 13.99 14.93 33.71
CA GLN A 426 12.69 14.49 33.17
C GLN A 426 11.67 14.16 34.26
N GLN A 427 12.09 13.94 35.50
CA GLN A 427 11.23 13.55 36.63
C GLN A 427 10.63 14.74 37.41
N SER A 428 10.95 16.00 37.08
CA SER A 428 10.57 17.16 37.90
C SER A 428 9.22 17.82 37.55
N ASN A 429 8.26 17.14 36.93
CA ASN A 429 6.97 17.74 36.53
C ASN A 429 5.74 17.00 37.08
N GLY A 430 5.77 16.68 38.37
CA GLY A 430 4.58 16.30 39.14
C GLY A 430 4.06 17.48 39.96
N ASN A 431 2.79 17.85 39.75
CA ASN A 431 1.96 18.73 40.60
C ASN A 431 2.02 20.26 40.39
N GLY A 432 1.94 20.72 39.14
CA GLY A 432 1.55 22.10 38.83
C GLY A 432 0.32 22.14 37.93
N ALA A 433 -0.75 22.82 38.37
CA ALA A 433 -1.97 23.09 37.60
C ALA A 433 -1.73 24.12 36.48
N GLY A 434 -0.74 23.86 35.62
CA GLY A 434 -0.44 24.63 34.42
C GLY A 434 -0.63 23.79 33.15
N PRO A 435 -0.64 24.42 31.96
CA PRO A 435 -0.74 23.68 30.70
C PRO A 435 0.44 22.70 30.58
N LYS A 436 0.14 21.40 30.47
CA LYS A 436 1.14 20.33 30.35
C LYS A 436 2.14 20.68 29.23
N LYS A 437 3.41 20.84 29.58
CA LYS A 437 4.49 21.06 28.60
C LYS A 437 4.57 19.84 27.67
N LYS A 438 4.62 20.08 26.36
CA LYS A 438 4.75 19.03 25.33
C LYS A 438 6.09 18.32 25.52
N ASN A 439 6.10 16.98 25.56
CA ASN A 439 7.31 16.19 25.72
C ASN A 439 7.67 15.50 24.37
N PRO A 440 8.62 16.03 23.60
CA PRO A 440 8.99 15.45 22.31
C PRO A 440 9.78 14.13 22.46
N TYR A 441 10.32 13.84 23.65
CA TYR A 441 11.11 12.64 23.95
C TYR A 441 10.31 11.54 24.64
N ALA A 442 9.00 11.71 24.83
CA ALA A 442 8.21 10.76 25.60
C ALA A 442 8.16 9.37 24.95
N ARG A 443 8.16 9.32 23.62
CA ARG A 443 7.95 8.09 22.86
C ARG A 443 9.25 7.55 22.30
N GLU A 444 9.49 6.26 22.49
CA GLU A 444 10.47 5.48 21.75
C GLU A 444 9.76 4.69 20.64
N VAL A 445 10.50 4.24 19.64
CA VAL A 445 9.94 3.39 18.57
C VAL A 445 10.59 2.02 18.58
N LEU A 446 9.74 1.01 18.43
CA LEU A 446 10.11 -0.35 18.08
C LEU A 446 9.81 -0.56 16.59
N LEU A 447 10.86 -0.69 15.77
CA LEU A 447 10.74 -0.91 14.34
C LEU A 447 11.03 -2.36 13.98
N THR A 448 10.03 -3.07 13.48
CA THR A 448 10.18 -4.40 12.91
C THR A 448 10.64 -4.28 11.47
N VAL A 449 11.90 -4.60 11.22
CA VAL A 449 12.53 -4.62 9.90
C VAL A 449 12.45 -6.04 9.35
N TYR A 450 11.54 -6.26 8.40
CA TYR A 450 11.49 -7.53 7.68
C TYR A 450 12.59 -7.64 6.63
N ASP A 451 12.99 -8.88 6.33
CA ASP A 451 13.99 -9.19 5.29
C ASP A 451 15.33 -8.48 5.58
N ALA A 452 15.67 -8.40 6.88
CA ALA A 452 16.79 -7.63 7.41
C ALA A 452 18.16 -8.13 6.94
N GLY A 453 18.29 -9.38 6.47
CA GLY A 453 19.51 -9.91 5.88
C GLY A 453 19.98 -9.11 4.67
N LYS A 454 19.05 -8.48 3.92
CA LYS A 454 19.39 -7.61 2.78
C LYS A 454 20.07 -6.30 3.19
N LEU A 455 19.85 -5.83 4.41
CA LEU A 455 20.44 -4.60 4.96
C LEU A 455 21.81 -4.85 5.61
N GLY A 456 22.19 -6.12 5.79
CA GLY A 456 23.50 -6.54 6.30
C GLY A 456 23.93 -5.81 7.58
N ASP A 457 25.20 -5.42 7.62
CA ASP A 457 25.85 -4.75 8.75
C ASP A 457 25.63 -3.22 8.79
N GLU A 458 24.78 -2.66 7.92
CA GLU A 458 24.56 -1.22 7.91
C GLU A 458 23.76 -0.75 9.13
N LEU A 459 22.86 -1.60 9.64
CA LEU A 459 22.04 -1.33 10.81
C LEU A 459 22.88 -1.44 12.10
N ARG A 460 23.59 -0.36 12.44
CA ARG A 460 24.38 -0.24 13.67
C ARG A 460 23.82 0.84 14.58
N GLU A 461 23.99 0.64 15.88
CA GLU A 461 23.64 1.63 16.89
C GLU A 461 24.39 2.96 16.65
N GLY A 462 23.69 4.07 16.87
CA GLY A 462 24.21 5.42 16.66
C GLY A 462 24.14 5.94 15.21
N ARG A 463 23.91 5.09 14.21
CA ARG A 463 23.81 5.54 12.81
C ARG A 463 22.50 6.26 12.52
N ARG A 464 22.58 7.25 11.64
CA ARG A 464 21.44 8.06 11.19
C ARG A 464 20.98 7.61 9.80
N PHE A 465 19.67 7.47 9.64
CA PHE A 465 19.05 7.10 8.38
C PHE A 465 17.86 7.98 8.06
N LEU A 466 17.66 8.23 6.78
CA LEU A 466 16.39 8.66 6.24
C LEU A 466 15.64 7.42 5.74
N VAL A 467 14.52 7.12 6.38
CA VAL A 467 13.73 5.89 6.13
C VAL A 467 12.40 6.26 5.50
N THR A 468 12.06 5.62 4.39
CA THR A 468 10.81 5.85 3.67
C THR A 468 9.77 4.76 3.95
N ASN A 469 8.49 5.11 3.86
CA ASN A 469 7.38 4.16 3.80
C ASN A 469 7.31 3.17 4.99
N LEU A 470 7.28 3.70 6.21
CA LEU A 470 7.04 2.91 7.42
C LEU A 470 5.53 2.80 7.69
N MET A 471 5.09 1.70 8.29
CA MET A 471 3.68 1.48 8.61
C MET A 471 3.46 1.31 10.11
N PRO A 472 2.46 1.96 10.71
CA PRO A 472 2.03 1.68 12.08
C PRO A 472 1.60 0.23 12.27
N SER A 473 2.23 -0.47 13.21
CA SER A 473 1.86 -1.80 13.68
C SER A 473 1.32 -1.73 15.12
N GLU A 474 0.64 -2.79 15.58
CA GLU A 474 0.16 -2.93 16.96
C GLU A 474 -0.60 -1.68 17.48
N ARG A 475 -1.53 -1.18 16.65
CA ARG A 475 -2.22 0.10 16.85
C ARG A 475 -2.88 0.26 18.23
N SER A 476 -3.29 -0.83 18.87
CA SER A 476 -3.90 -0.85 20.20
C SER A 476 -2.92 -0.58 21.35
N ALA A 477 -1.62 -0.82 21.14
CA ALA A 477 -0.59 -0.62 22.16
C ALA A 477 -0.16 0.86 22.31
N TRP A 478 -0.52 1.71 21.35
CA TRP A 478 -0.05 3.09 21.29
C TRP A 478 -0.74 3.96 22.34
N ARG A 479 0.05 4.54 23.26
CA ARG A 479 -0.42 5.55 24.21
C ARG A 479 -0.46 6.96 23.62
N LYS A 480 -0.86 7.96 24.41
CA LYS A 480 -0.96 9.36 23.97
C LYS A 480 0.41 9.96 23.62
N ALA A 481 0.39 11.11 22.93
CA ALA A 481 1.59 11.75 22.37
C ALA A 481 2.69 12.07 23.38
N ASP A 482 2.30 12.44 24.60
CA ASP A 482 3.22 12.92 25.64
C ASP A 482 3.39 11.89 26.79
N GLU A 483 2.90 10.65 26.61
CA GLU A 483 3.04 9.57 27.58
C GLU A 483 4.20 8.66 27.18
N ALA A 484 4.96 8.19 28.18
CA ALA A 484 6.04 7.24 27.97
C ALA A 484 5.48 5.90 27.48
N ALA A 485 5.74 5.59 26.21
CA ALA A 485 5.32 4.36 25.56
C ALA A 485 6.13 4.10 24.28
N ASP A 486 6.31 2.82 24.00
CA ASP A 486 6.88 2.35 22.74
C ASP A 486 5.80 2.41 21.65
N ILE A 487 6.15 3.00 20.51
CA ILE A 487 5.36 2.97 19.29
C ILE A 487 5.88 1.81 18.43
N SER A 488 5.00 0.94 17.97
CA SER A 488 5.41 -0.13 17.03
C SER A 488 5.24 0.32 15.58
N LEU A 489 6.31 0.26 14.79
CA LEU A 489 6.31 0.46 13.34
C LEU A 489 6.84 -0.80 12.65
N CYS A 490 6.51 -0.98 11.38
CA CYS A 490 7.09 -2.03 10.55
C CYS A 490 7.49 -1.53 9.16
N THR A 491 8.47 -2.21 8.56
CA THR A 491 8.88 -1.94 7.18
C THR A 491 7.93 -2.59 6.18
N ARG A 492 7.87 -2.00 4.99
CA ARG A 492 7.21 -2.53 3.81
C ARG A 492 8.24 -3.01 2.79
N ARG A 493 7.76 -3.70 1.75
CA ARG A 493 8.61 -4.15 0.63
C ARG A 493 9.29 -2.99 -0.10
N ASP A 494 8.66 -1.82 -0.10
CA ASP A 494 9.11 -0.59 -0.74
C ASP A 494 9.79 0.40 0.24
N THR A 495 10.05 -0.01 1.49
CA THR A 495 10.84 0.78 2.43
C THR A 495 12.27 0.91 1.93
N LYS A 496 12.76 2.15 1.82
CA LYS A 496 14.14 2.45 1.47
C LYS A 496 14.86 3.08 2.66
N TRP A 497 16.10 2.69 2.83
CA TRP A 497 17.00 3.21 3.84
C TRP A 497 18.08 4.02 3.15
N ARG A 498 18.22 5.28 3.51
CA ARG A 498 19.31 6.12 3.03
C ARG A 498 20.17 6.52 4.22
N PRO A 499 21.42 6.04 4.33
CA PRO A 499 22.31 6.48 5.39
C PRO A 499 22.60 7.97 5.25
N LEU A 500 22.64 8.66 6.38
CA LEU A 500 23.08 10.03 6.49
C LEU A 500 24.40 10.03 7.27
N SER A 501 25.42 10.70 6.71
CA SER A 501 26.74 10.90 7.32
C SER A 501 26.66 11.75 8.58
#